data_AF-A0A537LKH6-F1
#
_entry.id   AF-A0A537LKH6-F1
#
_cell.length_a   1.000
_cell.length_b   1.000
_cell.length_c   1.000
_cell.angle_alpha   90.00
_cell.angle_beta   90.00
_cell.angle_gamma   90.00
#
_symmetry.space_group_name_H-M   'P 1'
#
loop_
_entity.id
_entity.type
_entity.pdbx_description
1 polymer ?
#
loop_
_entity_poly.entity_id
_entity_poly.type
_entity_poly.pdbx_seq_one_letter_code
_entity_poly.pdbx_strand_id
1 'polypeptide(L)'
;MLGAEGGLLGYGAVGAGLLIEMLAAIKKQEFKSAVAMQDRVQGFCDYIYGHPIGDYRARCKVALVYMGLLKREQTHVRPPYQSLWDKEKERAREVVARYGLTDIAAAVARQSNV
;
A
#
# COMPACT_ATOMS: atom_id res chain seq x y z
N MET A 1 22.53 10.95 1.39
CA MET A 1 21.78 10.15 2.39
C MET A 1 22.17 10.65 3.77
N LEU A 2 21.22 10.88 4.68
CA LEU A 2 21.46 11.50 6.00
C LEU A 2 21.94 10.52 7.09
N GLY A 3 22.34 9.29 6.73
CA GLY A 3 22.91 8.29 7.66
C GLY A 3 21.93 7.37 8.37
N ALA A 4 20.62 7.43 8.09
CA ALA A 4 19.65 6.49 8.65
C ALA A 4 19.74 5.10 7.98
N GLU A 5 19.78 4.04 8.79
CA GLU A 5 19.88 2.64 8.32
C GLU A 5 18.54 1.89 8.32
N GLY A 6 17.49 2.50 8.90
CA GLY A 6 16.16 1.90 8.97
C GLY A 6 15.11 2.83 9.59
N GLY A 7 13.87 2.38 9.60
CA GLY A 7 12.75 3.10 10.20
C GLY A 7 11.54 2.19 10.44
N LEU A 8 10.71 2.57 11.41
CA LEU A 8 9.43 1.91 11.67
C LEU A 8 8.38 2.47 10.72
N LEU A 9 8.07 1.70 9.68
CA LEU A 9 7.15 2.12 8.63
C LEU A 9 5.80 1.43 8.80
N GLY A 10 4.82 2.14 9.36
CA GLY A 10 3.43 1.65 9.42
C GLY A 10 2.87 1.32 8.03
N TYR A 11 3.39 1.99 7.00
CA TYR A 11 3.06 1.75 5.59
C TYR A 11 3.44 0.35 5.12
N GLY A 12 4.43 -0.29 5.75
CA GLY A 12 4.85 -1.66 5.45
C GLY A 12 3.73 -2.69 5.61
N ALA A 13 2.65 -2.38 6.32
CA ALA A 13 1.49 -3.26 6.44
C ALA A 13 0.67 -3.39 5.14
N VAL A 14 0.80 -2.45 4.19
CA VAL A 14 -0.01 -2.40 2.97
C VAL A 14 0.83 -2.19 1.70
N GLY A 15 1.94 -1.44 1.80
CA GLY A 15 2.84 -1.11 0.70
C GLY A 15 4.21 -1.80 0.77
N ALA A 16 4.32 -2.95 1.45
CA ALA A 16 5.61 -3.61 1.71
C ALA A 16 6.43 -3.87 0.44
N GLY A 17 5.79 -4.40 -0.61
CA GLY A 17 6.45 -4.68 -1.89
C GLY A 17 7.07 -3.44 -2.53
N LEU A 18 6.34 -2.32 -2.51
CA LEU A 18 6.82 -1.03 -3.04
C LEU A 18 8.08 -0.54 -2.30
N LEU A 19 8.07 -0.64 -0.97
CA LEU A 19 9.22 -0.26 -0.14
C LEU A 19 10.41 -1.20 -0.39
N ILE A 20 10.17 -2.50 -0.52
CA ILE A 20 11.23 -3.49 -0.77
C ILE A 20 11.90 -3.22 -2.12
N GLU A 21 11.13 -2.99 -3.18
CA GLU A 21 11.65 -2.66 -4.51
C GLU A 21 12.55 -1.42 -4.47
N MET A 22 12.07 -0.33 -3.86
CA MET A 22 12.81 0.92 -3.76
C MET A 22 14.06 0.79 -2.89
N LEU A 23 13.96 0.14 -1.72
CA LEU A 23 15.10 -0.07 -0.81
C LEU A 23 16.15 -1.00 -1.42
N ALA A 24 15.74 -1.98 -2.23
CA ALA A 24 16.67 -2.83 -2.96
C ALA A 24 17.50 -2.03 -3.98
N ALA A 25 16.86 -1.12 -4.74
CA ALA A 25 17.57 -0.22 -5.65
C ALA A 25 18.55 0.71 -4.90
N ILE A 26 18.14 1.26 -3.75
CA ILE A 26 19.01 2.09 -2.90
C ILE A 26 20.23 1.30 -2.41
N LYS A 27 20.04 0.05 -1.94
CA LYS A 27 21.15 -0.81 -1.51
C LYS A 27 22.14 -1.13 -2.64
N LYS A 28 21.65 -1.21 -3.88
CA LYS A 28 22.47 -1.39 -5.09
C LYS A 28 23.07 -0.09 -5.63
N GLN A 29 22.87 1.04 -4.95
CA GLN A 29 23.28 2.38 -5.40
C GLN A 29 22.64 2.82 -6.73
N GLU A 30 21.49 2.23 -7.09
CA GLU A 30 20.72 2.54 -8.30
C GLU A 30 19.77 3.73 -8.02
N PHE A 31 20.32 4.87 -7.62
CA PHE A 31 19.52 6.00 -7.11
C PHE A 31 18.52 6.56 -8.13
N LYS A 32 18.86 6.56 -9.42
CA LYS A 32 17.94 7.01 -10.48
C LYS A 32 16.69 6.13 -10.53
N SER A 33 16.87 4.81 -10.43
CA SER A 33 15.77 3.85 -10.39
C SER A 33 14.93 4.03 -9.13
N ALA A 34 15.57 4.21 -7.97
CA ALA A 34 14.86 4.46 -6.72
C ALA A 34 14.02 5.75 -6.76
N VAL A 35 14.57 6.83 -7.33
CA VAL A 35 13.83 8.09 -7.52
C VAL A 35 12.65 7.91 -8.47
N ALA A 36 12.81 7.14 -9.56
CA ALA A 36 11.70 6.86 -10.47
C ALA A 36 10.56 6.07 -9.80
N MET A 37 10.84 5.28 -8.77
CA MET A 37 9.84 4.55 -7.98
C MET A 37 9.11 5.45 -6.96
N GLN A 38 9.63 6.64 -6.67
CA GLN A 38 9.11 7.51 -5.61
C GLN A 38 7.64 7.87 -5.80
N ASP A 39 7.22 8.17 -7.03
CA ASP A 39 5.82 8.52 -7.34
C ASP A 39 4.86 7.39 -6.94
N ARG A 40 5.23 6.14 -7.24
CA ARG A 40 4.44 4.96 -6.88
C ARG A 40 4.41 4.72 -5.37
N VAL A 41 5.56 4.84 -4.71
CA VAL A 41 5.70 4.62 -3.26
C VAL A 41 4.95 5.70 -2.48
N GLN A 42 5.26 6.97 -2.75
CA GLN A 42 4.70 8.11 -2.05
C GLN A 42 3.23 8.33 -2.43
N GLY A 43 2.87 8.17 -3.70
CA GLY A 43 1.51 8.39 -4.16
C GLY A 43 0.49 7.42 -3.54
N PHE A 44 0.86 6.15 -3.30
CA PHE A 44 0.01 5.24 -2.54
C PHE A 44 0.06 5.54 -1.03
N CYS A 45 1.20 5.96 -0.50
CA CYS A 45 1.35 6.41 0.89
C CYS A 45 0.43 7.61 1.21
N ASP A 46 0.36 8.60 0.32
CA ASP A 46 -0.47 9.80 0.44
C ASP A 46 -1.96 9.47 0.48
N TYR A 47 -2.40 8.46 -0.26
CA TYR A 47 -3.75 7.95 -0.14
C TYR A 47 -3.97 7.32 1.23
N ILE A 48 -3.12 6.38 1.65
CA ILE A 48 -3.27 5.67 2.92
C ILE A 48 -3.31 6.63 4.11
N TYR A 49 -2.40 7.60 4.17
CA TYR A 49 -2.29 8.58 5.24
C TYR A 49 -3.01 9.92 4.96
N GLY A 50 -3.85 9.96 3.93
CA GLY A 50 -4.66 11.11 3.58
C GLY A 50 -5.57 11.56 4.72
N HIS A 51 -5.94 12.85 4.71
CA HIS A 51 -6.78 13.43 5.74
C HIS A 51 -8.21 12.82 5.76
N PRO A 52 -8.77 12.50 6.94
CA PRO A 52 -8.15 12.55 8.26
C PRO A 52 -7.17 11.38 8.47
N ILE A 53 -5.99 11.66 9.05
CA ILE A 53 -4.93 10.64 9.18
C ILE A 53 -5.33 9.45 10.07
N GLY A 54 -6.25 9.66 11.03
CA GLY A 54 -6.73 8.61 11.94
C GLY A 54 -7.42 7.44 11.23
N ASP A 55 -7.92 7.66 10.02
CA ASP A 55 -8.67 6.70 9.22
C ASP A 55 -7.78 5.68 8.50
N TYR A 56 -6.46 5.84 8.54
CA TYR A 56 -5.52 5.03 7.75
C TYR A 56 -5.70 3.52 7.95
N ARG A 57 -6.04 3.05 9.15
CA ARG A 57 -6.22 1.61 9.43
C ARG A 57 -7.41 1.03 8.66
N ALA A 58 -8.52 1.76 8.62
CA ALA A 58 -9.70 1.36 7.86
C ALA A 58 -9.44 1.53 6.35
N ARG A 59 -8.75 2.60 5.94
CA ARG A 59 -8.37 2.84 4.55
C ARG A 59 -7.44 1.76 3.98
N CYS A 60 -6.46 1.30 4.77
CA CYS A 60 -5.62 0.14 4.43
C CYS A 60 -6.48 -1.08 4.11
N LYS A 61 -7.49 -1.37 4.94
CA LYS A 61 -8.34 -2.54 4.72
C LYS A 61 -9.18 -2.41 3.45
N VAL A 62 -9.68 -1.22 3.11
CA VAL A 62 -10.38 -0.99 1.84
C VAL A 62 -9.43 -1.22 0.65
N ALA A 63 -8.19 -0.72 0.72
CA ALA A 63 -7.19 -0.97 -0.32
C ALA A 63 -6.88 -2.46 -0.49
N LEU A 64 -6.71 -3.19 0.62
CA LEU A 64 -6.42 -4.63 0.63
C LEU A 64 -7.51 -5.46 -0.04
N VAL A 65 -8.77 -5.00 -0.05
CA VAL A 65 -9.83 -5.67 -0.81
C VAL A 65 -9.57 -5.59 -2.32
N TYR A 66 -9.21 -4.41 -2.84
CA TYR A 66 -8.89 -4.24 -4.25
C TYR A 66 -7.53 -4.85 -4.66
N MET A 67 -6.64 -5.07 -3.70
CA MET A 67 -5.43 -5.86 -3.90
C MET A 67 -5.71 -7.38 -3.91
N GLY A 68 -6.95 -7.80 -3.64
CA GLY A 68 -7.38 -9.20 -3.58
C GLY A 68 -6.98 -9.92 -2.30
N LEU A 69 -6.56 -9.20 -1.26
CA LEU A 69 -6.03 -9.78 0.00
C LEU A 69 -7.07 -9.88 1.11
N LEU A 70 -8.15 -9.10 1.03
CA LEU A 70 -9.27 -9.15 1.98
C LEU A 70 -10.61 -9.20 1.25
N LYS A 71 -11.65 -9.66 1.95
CA LYS A 71 -13.05 -9.51 1.53
C LYS A 71 -13.64 -8.21 2.09
N ARG A 72 -14.68 -7.70 1.43
CA ARG A 72 -15.39 -6.46 1.82
C ARG A 72 -15.80 -6.47 3.30
N GLU A 73 -16.27 -7.60 3.80
CA GLU A 73 -16.79 -7.75 5.16
C GLU A 73 -15.70 -7.60 6.23
N GLN A 74 -14.42 -7.77 5.85
CA GLN A 74 -13.27 -7.71 6.74
C GLN A 74 -12.71 -6.28 6.93
N THR A 75 -13.36 -5.29 6.32
CA THR A 75 -12.94 -3.88 6.34
C THR A 75 -13.23 -3.14 7.64
N HIS A 76 -13.98 -3.76 8.55
CA HIS A 76 -14.26 -3.20 9.87
C HIS A 76 -12.99 -3.09 10.73
N VAL A 77 -12.95 -2.06 11.58
CA VAL A 77 -11.92 -1.87 12.60
C VAL A 77 -12.59 -1.83 13.97
N ARG A 78 -11.83 -2.01 15.05
CA ARG A 78 -12.39 -2.02 16.40
C ARG A 78 -13.02 -0.65 16.72
N PRO A 79 -14.19 -0.60 17.39
CA PRO A 79 -14.75 0.64 17.89
C PRO A 79 -13.73 1.48 18.68
N PRO A 80 -13.78 2.82 18.59
CA PRO A 80 -14.87 3.63 18.02
C PRO A 80 -14.82 3.81 16.49
N TYR A 81 -13.80 3.29 15.83
CA TYR A 81 -13.65 3.45 14.38
C TYR A 81 -14.61 2.51 13.61
N GLN A 82 -15.09 2.98 12.45
CA GLN A 82 -16.00 2.23 11.59
C GLN A 82 -15.30 1.81 10.30
N SER A 83 -15.93 0.91 9.53
CA SER A 83 -15.48 0.65 8.16
C SER A 83 -15.62 1.92 7.32
N LEU A 84 -14.66 2.13 6.42
CA LEU A 84 -14.70 3.21 5.44
C LEU A 84 -15.18 2.76 4.07
N TRP A 85 -15.66 1.53 3.93
CA TRP A 85 -16.00 0.95 2.63
C TRP A 85 -16.87 1.88 1.78
N ASP A 86 -18.02 2.33 2.29
CA ASP A 86 -18.95 3.12 1.50
C ASP A 86 -18.40 4.51 1.13
N LYS A 87 -17.45 5.05 1.91
CA LYS A 87 -16.82 6.35 1.68
C LYS A 87 -15.61 6.28 0.74
N GLU A 88 -14.82 5.21 0.83
CA GLU A 88 -13.49 5.13 0.21
C GLU A 88 -13.42 4.14 -0.95
N LYS A 89 -14.42 3.27 -1.15
CA LYS A 89 -14.32 2.17 -2.14
C LYS A 89 -13.94 2.63 -3.55
N GLU A 90 -14.49 3.74 -4.04
CA GLU A 90 -14.18 4.20 -5.40
C GLU A 90 -12.77 4.78 -5.48
N ARG A 91 -12.40 5.59 -4.49
CA ARG A 91 -11.06 6.17 -4.39
C ARG A 91 -9.98 5.11 -4.25
N ALA A 92 -10.23 4.10 -3.42
CA ALA A 92 -9.36 2.94 -3.24
C ALA A 92 -9.16 2.20 -4.57
N ARG A 93 -10.25 1.93 -5.31
CA ARG A 93 -10.21 1.25 -6.61
C ARG A 93 -9.29 1.99 -7.58
N GLU A 94 -9.48 3.30 -7.70
CA GLU A 94 -8.70 4.16 -8.59
C GLU A 94 -7.22 4.19 -8.22
N VAL A 95 -6.91 4.40 -6.93
CA VAL A 95 -5.53 4.52 -6.45
C VAL A 95 -4.78 3.19 -6.57
N VAL A 96 -5.41 2.08 -6.17
CA VAL A 96 -4.82 0.75 -6.27
C VAL A 96 -4.55 0.40 -7.73
N ALA A 97 -5.46 0.70 -8.64
CA ALA A 97 -5.24 0.51 -10.07
C ALA A 97 -4.13 1.42 -10.62
N ARG A 98 -4.13 2.71 -10.26
CA ARG A 98 -3.13 3.69 -10.71
C ARG A 98 -1.71 3.26 -10.41
N TYR A 99 -1.48 2.70 -9.23
CA TYR A 99 -0.14 2.27 -8.80
C TYR A 99 0.14 0.78 -9.06
N GLY A 100 -0.69 0.12 -9.87
CA GLY A 100 -0.46 -1.27 -10.29
C GLY A 100 -0.49 -2.26 -9.13
N LEU A 101 -1.45 -2.10 -8.23
CA LEU A 101 -1.62 -2.91 -7.02
C LEU A 101 -2.90 -3.77 -7.05
N THR A 102 -3.61 -3.83 -8.17
CA THR A 102 -4.86 -4.61 -8.30
C THR A 102 -4.55 -6.11 -8.34
N ASP A 103 -5.34 -6.90 -7.61
CA ASP A 103 -5.31 -8.38 -7.63
C ASP A 103 -3.92 -9.02 -7.41
N ILE A 104 -3.11 -8.43 -6.53
CA ILE A 104 -1.80 -8.95 -6.13
C ILE A 104 -1.91 -10.40 -5.63
N ALA A 105 -2.97 -10.74 -4.90
CA ALA A 105 -3.18 -12.11 -4.43
C ALA A 105 -3.24 -13.14 -5.58
N ALA A 106 -3.93 -12.79 -6.67
CA ALA A 106 -4.03 -13.65 -7.84
C ALA A 106 -2.70 -13.71 -8.61
N ALA A 107 -1.95 -12.60 -8.67
CA ALA A 107 -0.62 -12.56 -9.29
C ALA A 107 0.38 -13.48 -8.57
N VAL A 108 0.38 -13.46 -7.23
CA VAL A 108 1.25 -14.33 -6.42
C VAL A 108 0.85 -15.79 -6.57
N ALA A 109 -0.44 -16.12 -6.51
CA ALA A 109 -0.92 -17.49 -6.68
C ALA A 109 -0.52 -18.10 -8.03
N ARG A 110 -0.48 -17.30 -9.10
CA ARG A 110 0.00 -17.74 -10.42
C ARG A 110 1.50 -18.03 -10.45
N GLN A 111 2.30 -17.27 -9.71
CA GLN A 111 3.76 -17.47 -9.64
C GLN A 111 4.16 -18.70 -8.82
N SER A 112 3.35 -19.10 -7.83
CA SER A 112 3.62 -20.29 -7.00
C SER A 112 3.21 -21.62 -7.64
N ASN A 113 2.45 -21.59 -8.74
CA ASN A 113 2.02 -22.76 -9.51
C ASN A 113 2.94 -23.06 -10.71
N VAL A 114 4.10 -22.40 -10.80
CA VAL A 114 5.16 -22.61 -11.81
C VAL A 114 6.41 -23.07 -11.08
#